data_AF-W4M4P8-F1
#
_entry.id   AF-W4M4P8-F1
#
_cell.length_a   1.000
_cell.length_b   1.000
_cell.length_c   1.000
_cell.angle_alpha   90.00
_cell.angle_beta   90.00
_cell.angle_gamma   90.00
#
_symmetry.space_group_name_H-M   'P 1'
#
loop_
_entity.id
_entity.type
_entity.pdbx_description
1 polymer ?
#
loop_
_entity_poly.entity_id
_entity_poly.type
_entity_poly.pdbx_seq_one_letter_code
_entity_poly.pdbx_strand_id
1 'polypeptide(L)'
;MQDTGSIVEPSKLTSSVSDFVGEQPDYYSREFDKIQSATRFPWSWNTMAAMAGPFWGAARGLWGYFWTFLVLEILALVQIGKGWWGELGADKLARLEKLTAKYQEFLQKYQVAQSAGDPDAASLLTRAENLKKVAERVSDEAALAAQGAVTFLVAGLVLFVILRVLQGYYANLRYEKQYLNWRAEPVRIPSGFSWLRAGFSGLLWLAIVPLTLYKFTVGKIAPALEPYTVGFPVQKKQYFAPIATWMEKGFDWLSVEGAGVFDGVVSTIKAVLDGLETVFVGTPWPVVMTVVVVVAWRLAGPRVATFTAAALAYLGLLG
;
A
#
# COMPACT_ATOMS: atom_id res chain seq x y z
N MET A 1 -47.45 -25.10 -29.74
CA MET A 1 -46.25 -25.68 -29.10
C MET A 1 -45.05 -25.31 -29.95
N GLN A 2 -44.31 -24.28 -29.55
CA GLN A 2 -42.95 -24.04 -30.04
C GLN A 2 -42.13 -23.72 -28.80
N ASP A 3 -41.51 -24.77 -28.29
CA ASP A 3 -40.59 -24.73 -27.18
C ASP A 3 -39.22 -24.34 -27.77
N THR A 4 -38.93 -23.04 -27.81
CA THR A 4 -37.58 -22.55 -28.15
C THR A 4 -36.68 -22.76 -26.95
N GLY A 5 -36.29 -24.02 -26.75
CA GLY A 5 -35.20 -24.38 -25.85
C GLY A 5 -33.92 -23.71 -26.32
N SER A 6 -33.49 -22.69 -25.57
CA SER A 6 -32.19 -22.04 -25.74
C SER A 6 -31.08 -22.99 -25.29
N ILE A 7 -30.69 -23.91 -26.16
CA ILE A 7 -29.44 -24.66 -26.00
C ILE A 7 -28.35 -23.77 -26.60
N VAL A 8 -27.69 -22.98 -25.76
CA VAL A 8 -26.41 -22.35 -26.14
C VAL A 8 -25.46 -23.52 -26.43
N GLU A 9 -25.10 -23.73 -27.69
CA GLU A 9 -24.26 -24.87 -28.09
C GLU A 9 -22.90 -24.81 -27.36
N PRO A 10 -22.52 -25.86 -26.60
CA PRO A 10 -21.25 -25.90 -25.88
C PRO A 10 -20.03 -25.75 -26.81
N SER A 11 -20.16 -26.10 -28.10
CA SER A 11 -19.10 -26.02 -29.11
C SER A 11 -18.59 -24.58 -29.33
N LYS A 12 -19.49 -23.59 -29.33
CA LYS A 12 -19.14 -22.17 -29.59
C LYS A 12 -18.44 -21.52 -28.40
N LEU A 13 -18.79 -21.92 -27.18
CA LEU A 13 -18.12 -21.41 -25.99
C LEU A 13 -16.69 -21.96 -25.91
N THR A 14 -16.53 -23.27 -26.09
CA THR A 14 -15.21 -23.93 -26.10
C THR A 14 -14.31 -23.38 -27.21
N SER A 15 -14.83 -23.13 -28.41
CA SER A 15 -14.04 -22.53 -29.49
C SER A 15 -13.58 -21.11 -29.16
N SER A 16 -14.43 -20.29 -28.53
CA SER A 16 -14.04 -18.93 -28.14
C SER A 16 -12.99 -18.89 -27.02
N VAL A 17 -13.02 -19.87 -26.10
CA VAL A 17 -11.99 -20.00 -25.06
C VAL A 17 -10.67 -20.44 -25.67
N SER A 18 -10.68 -21.38 -26.63
CA SER A 18 -9.44 -21.77 -27.31
C SER A 18 -8.79 -20.61 -28.06
N ASP A 19 -9.58 -19.78 -28.73
CA ASP A 19 -9.08 -18.60 -29.45
C ASP A 19 -8.46 -17.56 -28.50
N PHE A 20 -9.04 -17.39 -27.31
CA PHE A 20 -8.51 -16.46 -26.31
C PHE A 20 -7.24 -16.98 -25.64
N VAL A 21 -7.21 -18.24 -25.23
CA VAL A 21 -6.14 -18.74 -24.36
C VAL A 21 -4.91 -19.18 -25.15
N GLY A 22 -5.12 -19.76 -26.33
CA GLY A 22 -4.08 -20.37 -27.17
C GLY A 22 -3.54 -21.69 -26.60
N GLU A 23 -2.98 -21.67 -25.39
CA GLU A 23 -2.34 -22.83 -24.75
C GLU A 23 -3.23 -23.49 -23.69
N GLN A 24 -3.33 -24.83 -23.71
CA GLN A 24 -4.13 -25.63 -22.76
C GLN A 24 -5.62 -25.26 -22.72
N PRO A 25 -6.31 -25.19 -23.88
CA PRO A 25 -7.71 -24.74 -23.97
C PRO A 25 -8.66 -25.60 -23.14
N ASP A 26 -8.44 -26.91 -23.03
CA ASP A 26 -9.29 -27.82 -22.25
C ASP A 26 -9.29 -27.49 -20.76
N TYR A 27 -8.13 -27.10 -20.22
CA TYR A 27 -8.01 -26.74 -18.82
C TYR A 27 -8.75 -25.42 -18.53
N TYR A 28 -8.52 -24.38 -19.34
CA TYR A 28 -9.16 -23.09 -19.11
C TYR A 28 -10.66 -23.12 -19.42
N SER A 29 -11.11 -23.93 -20.38
CA SER A 29 -12.54 -24.12 -20.63
C SER A 29 -13.25 -24.69 -19.41
N ARG A 30 -12.69 -25.72 -18.77
CA ARG A 30 -13.23 -26.30 -17.52
C ARG A 30 -13.19 -25.31 -16.37
N GLU A 31 -12.07 -24.60 -16.19
CA GLU A 31 -11.93 -23.67 -15.06
C GLU A 31 -12.81 -22.42 -15.23
N PHE A 32 -12.97 -21.89 -16.45
CA PHE A 32 -13.86 -20.75 -16.70
C PHE A 32 -15.32 -21.14 -16.52
N ASP A 33 -15.72 -22.32 -17.02
CA ASP A 33 -17.08 -22.84 -16.80
C ASP A 33 -17.36 -23.03 -15.30
N LYS A 34 -16.40 -23.58 -14.55
CA LYS A 34 -16.47 -23.70 -13.09
C LYS A 34 -16.61 -22.34 -12.39
N ILE A 35 -15.93 -21.30 -12.87
CA ILE A 35 -16.01 -19.95 -12.31
C ILE A 35 -17.36 -19.30 -12.62
N GLN A 36 -17.85 -19.45 -13.85
CA GLN A 36 -19.08 -18.81 -14.33
C GLN A 36 -20.35 -19.50 -13.81
N SER A 37 -20.30 -20.81 -13.58
CA SER A 37 -21.43 -21.58 -13.04
C SER A 37 -21.54 -21.55 -11.51
N ALA A 38 -20.57 -20.93 -10.82
CA ALA A 38 -20.53 -20.95 -9.37
C ALA A 38 -21.53 -19.96 -8.73
N THR A 39 -22.36 -20.47 -7.83
CA THR A 39 -23.29 -19.68 -7.00
C THR A 39 -22.64 -19.13 -5.72
N ARG A 40 -21.47 -19.67 -5.36
CA ARG A 40 -20.59 -19.24 -4.26
C ARG A 40 -19.18 -19.00 -4.78
N PHE A 41 -18.22 -18.71 -3.91
CA PHE A 41 -16.82 -18.49 -4.32
C PHE A 41 -16.26 -19.68 -5.12
N PRO A 42 -15.85 -19.51 -6.40
CA PRO A 42 -15.34 -20.59 -7.22
C PRO A 42 -13.90 -20.90 -6.87
N TRP A 43 -13.66 -22.09 -6.32
CA TRP A 43 -12.32 -22.61 -6.06
C TRP A 43 -11.70 -23.09 -7.37
N SER A 44 -10.86 -22.26 -7.98
CA SER A 44 -10.15 -22.57 -9.23
C SER A 44 -8.65 -22.53 -8.99
N TRP A 45 -7.91 -23.54 -9.44
CA TRP A 45 -6.48 -23.69 -9.13
C TRP A 45 -5.62 -23.72 -10.39
N ASN A 46 -4.56 -22.90 -10.41
CA ASN A 46 -3.59 -22.82 -11.49
C ASN A 46 -2.17 -23.13 -11.02
N THR A 47 -1.67 -24.31 -11.40
CA THR A 47 -0.31 -24.76 -11.07
C THR A 47 0.76 -23.88 -11.73
N MET A 48 0.56 -23.50 -12.99
CA MET A 48 1.51 -22.67 -13.73
C MET A 48 1.63 -21.26 -13.12
N ALA A 49 0.51 -20.70 -12.65
CA ALA A 49 0.53 -19.43 -11.95
C ALA A 49 1.17 -19.52 -10.57
N ALA A 50 0.99 -20.63 -9.84
CA ALA A 50 1.69 -20.85 -8.58
C ALA A 50 3.21 -21.01 -8.80
N MET A 51 3.64 -21.75 -9.82
CA MET A 51 5.07 -22.00 -10.08
C MET A 51 5.80 -20.80 -10.72
N ALA A 52 5.19 -20.15 -11.70
CA ALA A 52 5.80 -19.00 -12.38
C ALA A 52 5.46 -17.66 -11.71
N GLY A 53 4.51 -17.63 -10.77
CA GLY A 53 4.18 -16.46 -9.97
C GLY A 53 3.76 -15.24 -10.81
N PRO A 54 4.29 -14.03 -10.55
CA PRO A 54 3.87 -12.82 -11.26
C PRO A 54 4.16 -12.91 -12.77
N PHE A 55 5.20 -13.65 -13.19
CA PHE A 55 5.57 -13.82 -14.61
C PHE A 55 4.47 -14.47 -15.43
N TRP A 56 3.71 -15.40 -14.84
CA TRP A 56 2.55 -16.02 -15.49
C TRP A 56 1.51 -14.98 -15.90
N GLY A 57 1.23 -14.02 -15.01
CA GLY A 57 0.27 -12.95 -15.26
C GLY A 57 0.74 -12.04 -16.40
N ALA A 58 2.02 -11.62 -16.36
CA ALA A 58 2.59 -10.79 -17.43
C ALA A 58 2.56 -11.49 -18.79
N ALA A 59 2.92 -12.77 -18.86
CA ALA A 59 2.90 -13.56 -20.09
C ALA A 59 1.53 -13.58 -20.77
N ARG A 60 0.45 -13.49 -19.98
CA ARG A 60 -0.95 -13.45 -20.42
C ARG A 60 -1.55 -12.04 -20.52
N GLY A 61 -0.78 -11.01 -20.21
CA GLY A 61 -1.20 -9.59 -20.27
C GLY A 61 -1.92 -9.08 -19.03
N LEU A 62 -1.96 -9.87 -17.95
CA LEU A 62 -2.49 -9.46 -16.64
C LEU A 62 -1.46 -8.63 -15.89
N TRP A 63 -1.18 -7.40 -16.36
CA TRP A 63 -0.17 -6.52 -15.74
C TRP A 63 -0.49 -6.16 -14.29
N GLY A 64 -1.78 -5.98 -13.95
CA GLY A 64 -2.18 -5.73 -12.56
C GLY A 64 -1.86 -6.91 -11.62
N TYR A 65 -1.97 -8.15 -12.12
CA TYR A 65 -1.56 -9.35 -11.39
C TYR A 65 -0.05 -9.37 -11.19
N PHE A 66 0.73 -9.12 -12.25
CA PHE A 66 2.19 -9.05 -12.17
C PHE A 66 2.66 -8.04 -11.12
N TRP A 67 2.19 -6.79 -11.18
CA TRP A 67 2.65 -5.73 -10.27
C TRP A 67 2.26 -5.99 -8.82
N THR A 68 1.02 -6.43 -8.60
CA THR A 68 0.54 -6.70 -7.24
C THR A 68 1.37 -7.80 -6.57
N PHE A 69 1.57 -8.92 -7.28
CA PHE A 69 2.33 -10.02 -6.72
C PHE A 69 3.84 -9.80 -6.72
N LEU A 70 4.39 -9.02 -7.65
CA LEU A 70 5.80 -8.63 -7.60
C LEU A 70 6.10 -7.87 -6.31
N VAL A 71 5.27 -6.88 -5.96
CA VAL A 71 5.44 -6.10 -4.72
C VAL A 71 5.33 -6.99 -3.49
N LEU A 72 4.35 -7.89 -3.44
CA LEU A 72 4.18 -8.83 -2.33
C LEU A 72 5.35 -9.83 -2.23
N GLU A 73 5.82 -10.36 -3.37
CA GLU A 73 6.94 -11.29 -3.40
C GLU A 73 8.24 -10.61 -2.98
N ILE A 74 8.46 -9.33 -3.32
CA ILE A 74 9.63 -8.58 -2.84
C ILE A 74 9.68 -8.56 -1.32
N LEU A 75 8.53 -8.41 -0.62
CA LEU A 75 8.51 -8.45 0.84
C LEU A 75 9.01 -9.80 1.37
N ALA A 76 8.60 -10.91 0.76
CA ALA A 76 9.07 -12.24 1.13
C ALA A 76 10.57 -12.44 0.80
N LEU A 77 10.99 -12.05 -0.41
CA LEU A 77 12.37 -12.17 -0.87
C LEU A 77 13.34 -11.31 -0.04
N VAL A 78 12.93 -10.14 0.41
CA VAL A 78 13.72 -9.31 1.33
C VAL A 78 13.95 -10.02 2.66
N GLN A 79 12.93 -10.68 3.22
CA GLN A 79 13.07 -11.41 4.48
C GLN A 79 13.96 -12.65 4.31
N ILE A 80 13.82 -13.37 3.20
CA ILE A 80 14.71 -14.48 2.83
C ILE A 80 16.15 -13.97 2.71
N GLY A 81 16.38 -12.87 1.98
CA GLY A 81 17.71 -12.31 1.80
C GLY A 81 18.33 -11.84 3.12
N LYS A 82 17.55 -11.22 4.01
CA LYS A 82 17.99 -10.87 5.37
C LYS A 82 18.44 -12.07 6.18
N GLY A 83 17.73 -13.20 6.06
CA GLY A 83 18.07 -14.41 6.81
C GLY A 83 19.17 -15.26 6.17
N TRP A 84 19.36 -15.17 4.85
CA TRP A 84 20.35 -15.99 4.13
C TRP A 84 21.74 -15.36 4.07
N TRP A 85 21.82 -14.08 3.70
CA TRP A 85 23.10 -13.36 3.52
C TRP A 85 23.08 -11.96 4.14
N GLY A 86 22.01 -11.61 4.85
CA GLY A 86 21.87 -10.29 5.44
C GLY A 86 22.83 -10.08 6.61
N GLU A 87 23.52 -8.96 6.62
CA GLU A 87 24.36 -8.55 7.74
C GLU A 87 23.49 -7.88 8.82
N LEU A 88 22.69 -8.69 9.52
CA LEU A 88 21.79 -8.21 10.56
C LEU A 88 22.59 -7.54 11.68
N GLY A 89 22.35 -6.24 11.89
CA GLY A 89 23.05 -5.46 12.90
C GLY A 89 24.34 -4.79 12.42
N ALA A 90 24.71 -4.85 11.13
CA ALA A 90 25.87 -4.14 10.60
C ALA A 90 25.86 -2.63 10.91
N ASP A 91 24.70 -1.97 10.80
CA ASP A 91 24.54 -0.57 11.17
C ASP A 91 24.81 -0.33 12.67
N LYS A 92 24.38 -1.26 13.52
CA LYS A 92 24.60 -1.22 14.96
C LYS A 92 26.07 -1.43 15.29
N LEU A 93 26.76 -2.34 14.59
CA LEU A 93 28.20 -2.55 14.71
C LEU A 93 29.01 -1.34 14.23
N ALA A 94 28.62 -0.71 13.11
CA ALA A 94 29.25 0.52 12.63
C ALA A 94 29.04 1.70 13.62
N ARG A 95 27.86 1.77 14.25
CA ARG A 95 27.60 2.73 15.33
C ARG A 95 28.40 2.42 16.59
N LEU A 96 28.53 1.15 16.96
CA LEU A 96 29.32 0.68 18.10
C LEU A 96 30.79 1.07 17.94
N GLU A 97 31.35 0.93 16.74
CA GLU A 97 32.72 1.35 16.42
C GLU A 97 32.91 2.86 16.67
N LYS A 98 31.99 3.69 16.16
CA LYS A 98 32.02 5.15 16.38
C LYS A 98 31.89 5.53 17.85
N LEU A 99 31.00 4.87 18.61
CA LEU A 99 30.81 5.10 20.03
C LEU A 99 32.06 4.70 20.83
N THR A 100 32.67 3.57 20.50
CA THR A 100 33.88 3.08 21.16
C THR A 100 35.07 4.01 20.86
N ALA A 101 35.22 4.48 19.63
CA ALA A 101 36.24 5.47 19.27
C ALA A 101 36.07 6.78 20.05
N LYS A 102 34.83 7.29 20.17
CA LYS A 102 34.55 8.48 20.97
C LYS A 102 34.79 8.27 22.46
N TYR A 103 34.42 7.11 23.00
CA TYR A 103 34.73 6.74 24.38
C TYR A 103 36.24 6.80 24.67
N GLN A 104 37.07 6.22 23.80
CA GLN A 104 38.53 6.26 23.93
C GLN A 104 39.09 7.68 23.86
N GLU A 105 38.56 8.53 22.97
CA GLU A 105 38.93 9.95 22.87
C GLU A 105 38.66 10.70 24.19
N PHE A 106 37.51 10.46 24.83
CA PHE A 106 37.18 11.07 26.12
C PHE A 106 38.07 10.56 27.26
N LEU A 107 38.44 9.28 27.26
CA LEU A 107 39.38 8.73 28.25
C LEU A 107 40.78 9.34 28.11
N GLN A 108 41.28 9.52 26.89
CA GLN A 108 42.57 10.18 26.67
C GLN A 108 42.55 11.62 27.17
N LYS A 109 41.48 12.38 26.87
CA LYS A 109 41.32 13.76 27.38
C LYS A 109 41.23 13.79 28.90
N TYR A 110 40.54 12.84 29.50
CA TYR A 110 40.48 12.68 30.96
C TYR A 110 41.88 12.46 31.56
N GLN A 111 42.69 11.56 31.01
CA GLN A 111 44.05 11.30 31.51
C GLN A 111 44.93 12.56 31.45
N VAL A 112 44.87 13.32 30.35
CA VAL A 112 45.59 14.57 30.20
C VAL A 112 45.12 15.62 31.21
N ALA A 113 43.79 15.83 31.34
CA ALA A 113 43.20 16.78 32.29
C ALA A 113 43.51 16.40 33.75
N GLN A 114 43.51 15.11 34.07
CA GLN A 114 43.89 14.60 35.39
C GLN A 114 45.36 14.88 35.71
N SER A 115 46.27 14.65 34.76
CA SER A 115 47.70 14.96 34.93
C SER A 115 47.99 16.46 35.03
N ALA A 116 47.13 17.32 34.49
CA ALA A 116 47.23 18.77 34.57
C ALA A 116 46.56 19.37 35.82
N GLY A 117 45.86 18.58 36.64
CA GLY A 117 45.12 19.06 37.82
C GLY A 117 43.88 19.88 37.48
N ASP A 118 43.30 19.71 36.29
CA ASP A 118 42.15 20.46 35.81
C ASP A 118 40.85 20.01 36.53
N PRO A 119 40.07 20.92 37.13
CA PRO A 119 38.79 20.59 37.76
C PRO A 119 37.77 19.92 36.82
N ASP A 120 37.92 20.06 35.50
CA ASP A 120 36.98 19.49 34.52
C ASP A 120 37.22 17.98 34.22
N ALA A 121 38.26 17.37 34.78
CA ALA A 121 38.58 15.96 34.54
C ALA A 121 37.41 15.01 34.91
N ALA A 122 36.71 15.26 36.01
CA ALA A 122 35.58 14.42 36.44
C ALA A 122 34.40 14.41 35.44
N SER A 123 34.17 15.53 34.76
CA SER A 123 33.09 15.65 33.77
C SER A 123 33.38 14.83 32.51
N LEU A 124 34.65 14.74 32.10
CA LEU A 124 35.11 13.92 30.97
C LEU A 124 34.97 12.42 31.27
N LEU A 125 35.31 11.98 32.48
CA LEU A 125 35.13 10.59 32.90
C LEU A 125 33.66 10.18 32.87
N THR A 126 32.78 11.03 33.40
CA THR A 126 31.32 10.78 33.39
C THR A 126 30.78 10.65 31.96
N ARG A 127 31.25 11.48 31.01
CA ARG A 127 30.88 11.37 29.60
C ARG A 127 31.39 10.07 28.97
N ALA A 128 32.62 9.67 29.27
CA ALA A 128 33.18 8.40 28.81
C ALA A 128 32.34 7.22 29.33
N GLU A 129 32.00 7.18 30.62
CA GLU A 129 31.18 6.13 31.21
C GLU A 129 29.77 6.06 30.59
N ASN A 130 29.14 7.21 30.34
CA ASN A 130 27.85 7.26 29.65
C ASN A 130 27.95 6.72 28.21
N LEU A 131 28.99 7.09 27.46
CA LEU A 131 29.23 6.55 26.13
C LEU A 131 29.48 5.04 26.16
N LYS A 132 30.22 4.54 27.16
CA LYS A 132 30.45 3.11 27.37
C LYS A 132 29.13 2.36 27.61
N LYS A 133 28.27 2.87 28.50
CA LYS A 133 26.93 2.28 28.74
C LYS A 133 26.07 2.24 27.47
N VAL A 134 26.14 3.29 26.64
CA VAL A 134 25.44 3.30 25.35
C VAL A 134 26.05 2.29 24.38
N ALA A 135 27.38 2.16 24.34
CA ALA A 135 28.07 1.18 23.51
C ALA A 135 27.69 -0.25 23.91
N GLU A 136 27.68 -0.59 25.21
CA GLU A 136 27.25 -1.90 25.73
C GLU A 136 25.80 -2.22 25.33
N ARG A 137 24.88 -1.26 25.47
CA ARG A 137 23.50 -1.45 25.00
C ARG A 137 23.43 -1.71 23.50
N VAL A 138 24.18 -0.96 22.70
CA VAL A 138 24.22 -1.14 21.23
C VAL A 138 24.85 -2.48 20.85
N SER A 139 25.84 -2.98 21.59
CA SER A 139 26.41 -4.31 21.36
C SER A 139 25.42 -5.43 21.66
N ASP A 140 24.68 -5.34 22.77
CA ASP A 140 23.64 -6.31 23.12
C ASP A 140 22.54 -6.33 22.06
N GLU A 141 22.10 -5.14 21.65
CA GLU A 141 21.13 -4.96 20.57
C GLU A 141 21.60 -5.47 19.19
N ALA A 142 22.91 -5.44 18.94
CA ALA A 142 23.51 -6.00 17.72
C ALA A 142 23.56 -7.54 17.79
N ALA A 143 23.93 -8.10 18.94
CA ALA A 143 23.92 -9.55 19.17
C ALA A 143 22.50 -10.14 19.05
N LEU A 144 21.48 -9.47 19.61
CA LEU A 144 20.09 -9.84 19.46
C LEU A 144 19.61 -9.78 18.00
N ALA A 145 20.04 -8.76 17.25
CA ALA A 145 19.70 -8.65 15.83
C ALA A 145 20.32 -9.79 15.00
N ALA A 146 21.56 -10.19 15.30
CA ALA A 146 22.24 -11.30 14.64
C ALA A 146 21.54 -12.65 14.86
N GLN A 147 20.92 -12.86 16.02
CA GLN A 147 20.15 -14.07 16.33
C GLN A 147 18.83 -14.17 15.52
N GLY A 148 18.34 -13.06 14.97
CA GLY A 148 17.09 -13.01 14.22
C GLY A 148 17.14 -13.62 12.80
N ALA A 149 18.32 -13.98 12.28
CA ALA A 149 18.51 -14.42 10.90
C ALA A 149 17.60 -15.58 10.50
N VAL A 150 17.56 -16.64 11.33
CA VAL A 150 16.75 -17.83 11.07
C VAL A 150 15.26 -17.49 11.06
N THR A 151 14.81 -16.62 11.97
CA THR A 151 13.42 -16.17 12.03
C THR A 151 13.02 -15.41 10.76
N PHE A 152 13.88 -14.51 10.28
CA PHE A 152 13.64 -13.80 9.01
C PHE A 152 13.58 -14.75 7.81
N LEU A 153 14.49 -15.72 7.75
CA LEU A 153 14.52 -16.72 6.69
C LEU A 153 13.23 -17.56 6.66
N VAL A 154 12.86 -18.15 7.80
CA VAL A 154 11.67 -19.01 7.90
C VAL A 154 10.39 -18.22 7.63
N ALA A 155 10.24 -17.03 8.22
CA ALA A 155 9.08 -16.18 7.98
C ALA A 155 8.97 -15.77 6.50
N GLY A 156 10.10 -15.45 5.87
CA GLY A 156 10.17 -15.12 4.45
C GLY A 156 9.76 -16.30 3.55
N LEU A 157 10.26 -17.51 3.83
CA LEU A 157 9.91 -18.73 3.09
C LEU A 157 8.42 -19.08 3.25
N VAL A 158 7.89 -19.01 4.47
CA VAL A 158 6.46 -19.26 4.73
C VAL A 158 5.60 -18.25 3.97
N LEU A 159 5.91 -16.96 4.06
CA LEU A 159 5.20 -15.93 3.31
C LEU A 159 5.28 -16.17 1.80
N PHE A 160 6.45 -16.56 1.28
CA PHE A 160 6.62 -16.85 -0.13
C PHE A 160 5.73 -18.01 -0.59
N VAL A 161 5.69 -19.11 0.17
CA VAL A 161 4.81 -20.26 -0.12
C VAL A 161 3.34 -19.85 -0.08
N ILE A 162 2.92 -19.05 0.91
CA ILE A 162 1.55 -18.53 0.99
C ILE A 162 1.21 -17.73 -0.26
N LEU A 163 2.10 -16.83 -0.70
CA LEU A 163 1.89 -16.03 -1.92
C LEU A 163 1.77 -16.92 -3.16
N ARG A 164 2.56 -17.99 -3.26
CA ARG A 164 2.49 -18.96 -4.37
C ARG A 164 1.15 -19.69 -4.41
N VAL A 165 0.62 -20.07 -3.25
CA VAL A 165 -0.72 -20.68 -3.15
C VAL A 165 -1.81 -19.67 -3.52
N LEU A 166 -1.73 -18.44 -3.02
CA LEU A 166 -2.70 -17.39 -3.36
C LEU A 166 -2.71 -17.06 -4.85
N GLN A 167 -1.53 -16.97 -5.47
CA GLN A 167 -1.36 -16.81 -6.92
C GLN A 167 -2.07 -17.93 -7.68
N GLY A 168 -1.87 -19.19 -7.28
CA GLY A 168 -2.52 -20.34 -7.90
C GLY A 168 -4.05 -20.26 -7.87
N TYR A 169 -4.64 -19.86 -6.73
CA TYR A 169 -6.11 -19.73 -6.61
C TYR A 169 -6.69 -18.49 -7.30
N TYR A 170 -5.93 -17.40 -7.35
CA TYR A 170 -6.43 -16.11 -7.84
C TYR A 170 -6.25 -15.93 -9.36
N ALA A 171 -5.29 -16.64 -9.96
CA ALA A 171 -4.92 -16.53 -11.36
C ALA A 171 -6.10 -16.73 -12.33
N ASN A 172 -6.82 -17.85 -12.20
CA ASN A 172 -7.91 -18.17 -13.13
C ASN A 172 -9.06 -17.17 -13.01
N LEU A 173 -9.38 -16.69 -11.79
CA LEU A 173 -10.40 -15.66 -11.56
C LEU A 173 -10.10 -14.36 -12.29
N ARG A 174 -8.83 -13.98 -12.38
CA ARG A 174 -8.41 -12.77 -13.10
C ARG A 174 -8.34 -12.98 -14.59
N TYR A 175 -7.92 -14.15 -15.04
CA TYR A 175 -7.84 -14.46 -16.46
C TYR A 175 -9.22 -14.66 -17.09
N GLU A 176 -10.17 -15.21 -16.33
CA GLU A 176 -11.59 -15.30 -16.72
C GLU A 176 -12.19 -13.90 -16.94
N LYS A 177 -11.96 -12.96 -16.01
CA LYS A 177 -12.41 -11.57 -16.20
C LYS A 177 -11.80 -10.92 -17.44
N GLN A 178 -10.52 -11.19 -17.72
CA GLN A 178 -9.89 -10.72 -18.94
C GLN A 178 -10.52 -11.36 -20.18
N TYR A 179 -10.86 -12.65 -20.13
CA TYR A 179 -11.60 -13.33 -21.19
C TYR A 179 -12.96 -12.68 -21.45
N LEU A 180 -13.74 -12.36 -20.40
CA LEU A 180 -15.02 -11.66 -20.56
C LEU A 180 -14.86 -10.29 -21.21
N ASN A 181 -13.85 -9.52 -20.79
CA ASN A 181 -13.54 -8.21 -21.40
C ASN A 181 -13.08 -8.37 -22.84
N TRP A 182 -12.27 -9.40 -23.12
CA TRP A 182 -11.81 -9.72 -24.47
C TRP A 182 -12.97 -10.12 -25.38
N ARG A 183 -13.97 -10.86 -24.89
CA ARG A 183 -15.18 -11.16 -25.66
C ARG A 183 -15.96 -9.91 -26.07
N ALA A 184 -15.94 -8.87 -25.24
CA ALA A 184 -16.56 -7.59 -25.56
C ALA A 184 -15.71 -6.77 -26.54
N GLU A 185 -14.38 -6.75 -26.35
CA GLU A 185 -13.44 -5.95 -27.14
C GLU A 185 -12.18 -6.73 -27.56
N PRO A 186 -12.27 -7.66 -28.53
CA PRO A 186 -11.20 -8.61 -28.83
C PRO A 186 -9.95 -7.97 -29.44
N VAL A 187 -10.10 -6.81 -30.06
CA VAL A 187 -8.99 -6.05 -30.68
C VAL A 187 -8.14 -5.31 -29.63
N ARG A 188 -8.73 -4.90 -28.50
CA ARG A 188 -8.07 -4.06 -27.49
C ARG A 188 -7.44 -4.88 -26.38
N ILE A 189 -8.08 -5.98 -25.99
CA ILE A 189 -7.66 -6.76 -24.84
C ILE A 189 -6.63 -7.81 -25.30
N PRO A 190 -5.48 -7.95 -24.62
CA PRO A 190 -4.53 -8.98 -24.97
C PRO A 190 -5.12 -10.38 -24.75
N SER A 191 -4.81 -11.29 -25.66
CA SER A 191 -5.12 -12.73 -25.57
C SER A 191 -3.83 -13.56 -25.62
N GLY A 192 -3.95 -14.85 -25.34
CA GLY A 192 -2.89 -15.84 -25.52
C GLY A 192 -1.69 -15.72 -24.57
N PHE A 193 -0.74 -16.62 -24.79
CA PHE A 193 0.58 -16.57 -24.17
C PHE A 193 1.56 -15.77 -25.06
N SER A 194 2.42 -14.94 -24.46
CA SER A 194 3.45 -14.21 -25.19
C SER A 194 4.78 -14.22 -24.45
N TRP A 195 5.80 -14.74 -25.14
CA TRP A 195 7.17 -14.70 -24.65
C TRP A 195 7.74 -13.27 -24.62
N LEU A 196 7.29 -12.35 -25.49
CA LEU A 196 7.77 -10.97 -25.40
C LEU A 196 7.35 -10.29 -24.09
N ARG A 197 6.09 -10.47 -23.67
CA ARG A 197 5.58 -9.95 -22.39
C ARG A 197 6.25 -10.62 -21.20
N ALA A 198 6.44 -11.94 -21.26
CA ALA A 198 7.15 -12.68 -20.22
C ALA A 198 8.63 -12.24 -20.12
N GLY A 199 9.33 -12.05 -21.24
CA GLY A 199 10.70 -11.53 -21.26
C GLY A 199 10.80 -10.12 -20.68
N PHE A 200 9.87 -9.22 -21.04
CA PHE A 200 9.80 -7.88 -20.46
C PHE A 200 9.57 -7.91 -18.94
N SER A 201 8.72 -8.81 -18.46
CA SER A 201 8.52 -8.98 -17.03
C SER A 201 9.76 -9.53 -16.32
N GLY A 202 10.55 -10.39 -16.98
CA GLY A 202 11.87 -10.82 -16.53
C GLY A 202 12.85 -9.64 -16.39
N LEU A 203 12.90 -8.76 -17.40
CA LEU A 203 13.71 -7.55 -17.37
C LEU A 203 13.31 -6.61 -16.22
N LEU A 204 12.00 -6.39 -16.03
CA LEU A 204 11.49 -5.57 -14.93
C LEU A 204 11.83 -6.17 -13.56
N TRP A 205 11.68 -7.49 -13.42
CA TRP A 205 12.05 -8.19 -12.19
C TRP A 205 13.56 -8.03 -11.91
N LEU A 206 14.42 -8.19 -12.91
CA LEU A 206 15.86 -7.98 -12.79
C LEU A 206 16.24 -6.53 -12.50
N ALA A 207 15.44 -5.55 -12.95
CA ALA A 207 15.66 -4.16 -12.62
C ALA A 207 15.26 -3.83 -11.17
N ILE A 208 14.19 -4.43 -10.66
CA ILE A 208 13.58 -4.07 -9.37
C ILE A 208 14.12 -4.92 -8.23
N VAL A 209 14.09 -6.24 -8.37
CA VAL A 209 14.33 -7.18 -7.27
C VAL A 209 15.78 -7.15 -6.79
N PRO A 210 16.82 -7.22 -7.65
CA PRO A 210 18.21 -7.15 -7.20
C PRO A 210 18.54 -5.86 -6.44
N LEU A 211 18.10 -4.69 -6.93
CA LEU A 211 18.37 -3.40 -6.26
C LEU A 211 17.63 -3.30 -4.92
N THR A 212 16.39 -3.78 -4.85
CA THR A 212 15.63 -3.77 -3.59
C THR A 212 16.23 -4.73 -2.57
N LEU A 213 16.57 -5.96 -2.97
CA LEU A 213 17.28 -6.91 -2.10
C LEU A 213 18.59 -6.30 -1.61
N TYR A 214 19.42 -5.79 -2.52
CA TYR A 214 20.70 -5.18 -2.17
C TYR A 214 20.53 -4.07 -1.13
N LYS A 215 19.60 -3.14 -1.36
CA LYS A 215 19.32 -2.03 -0.44
C LYS A 215 18.84 -2.48 0.95
N PHE A 216 18.08 -3.58 1.03
CA PHE A 216 17.45 -4.01 2.28
C PHE A 216 18.16 -5.18 2.99
N THR A 217 19.16 -5.81 2.36
CA THR A 217 19.90 -6.95 2.94
C THR A 217 21.36 -6.63 3.22
N VAL A 218 21.97 -5.68 2.51
CA VAL A 218 23.40 -5.36 2.68
C VAL A 218 23.57 -4.16 3.61
N GLY A 219 24.37 -4.33 4.68
CA GLY A 219 24.57 -3.30 5.71
C GLY A 219 25.42 -2.11 5.24
N LYS A 220 26.45 -2.35 4.43
CA LYS A 220 27.25 -1.29 3.79
C LYS A 220 26.95 -1.27 2.29
N ILE A 221 26.17 -0.28 1.86
CA ILE A 221 25.94 -0.02 0.45
C ILE A 221 27.30 0.31 -0.19
N ALA A 222 27.67 -0.41 -1.25
CA ALA A 222 28.92 -0.16 -1.95
C ALA A 222 28.95 1.31 -2.43
N PRO A 223 30.09 2.02 -2.30
CA PRO A 223 30.19 3.43 -2.68
C PRO A 223 29.72 3.73 -4.12
N ALA A 224 29.88 2.77 -5.04
CA ALA A 224 29.43 2.87 -6.43
C ALA A 224 27.89 2.87 -6.61
N LEU A 225 27.14 2.34 -5.62
CA LEU A 225 25.67 2.20 -5.67
C LEU A 225 24.95 3.18 -4.72
N GLU A 226 25.69 3.91 -3.89
CA GLU A 226 25.17 4.93 -2.99
C GLU A 226 24.33 6.01 -3.71
N PRO A 227 24.75 6.54 -4.90
CA PRO A 227 23.96 7.52 -5.66
C PRO A 227 22.63 6.98 -6.23
N TYR A 228 22.44 5.67 -6.30
CA TYR A 228 21.24 5.05 -6.85
C TYR A 228 20.27 4.53 -5.77
N THR A 229 20.69 4.54 -4.50
CA THR A 229 19.96 3.87 -3.39
C THR A 229 19.61 4.81 -2.23
N VAL A 230 20.42 5.84 -1.97
CA VAL A 230 20.29 6.73 -0.79
C VAL A 230 19.85 8.15 -1.15
N GLY A 231 20.15 8.65 -2.35
CA GLY A 231 19.73 9.98 -2.78
C GLY A 231 19.50 10.06 -4.28
N PHE A 232 18.41 10.68 -4.72
CA PHE A 232 18.17 10.92 -6.15
C PHE A 232 19.33 11.77 -6.71
N PRO A 233 19.98 11.36 -7.82
CA PRO A 233 21.19 12.01 -8.35
C PRO A 233 20.83 13.29 -9.13
N VAL A 234 20.11 14.19 -8.49
CA VAL A 234 19.83 15.53 -9.00
C VAL A 234 20.44 16.53 -8.04
N GLN A 235 21.18 17.50 -8.60
CA GLN A 235 21.72 18.61 -7.86
C GLN A 235 20.55 19.37 -7.23
N LYS A 236 20.20 19.03 -5.98
CA LYS A 236 18.99 19.51 -5.30
C LYS A 236 18.84 21.03 -5.44
N LYS A 237 19.94 21.78 -5.37
CA LYS A 237 19.96 23.24 -5.53
C LYS A 237 19.48 23.76 -6.89
N GLN A 238 19.74 23.06 -8.00
CA GLN A 238 19.47 23.60 -9.34
C GLN A 238 18.01 23.47 -9.76
N TYR A 239 17.32 22.43 -9.30
CA TYR A 239 15.95 22.14 -9.71
C TYR A 239 14.91 22.42 -8.61
N PHE A 240 15.24 22.27 -7.32
CA PHE A 240 14.28 22.58 -6.25
C PHE A 240 13.92 24.06 -6.20
N ALA A 241 14.90 24.96 -6.35
CA ALA A 241 14.66 26.40 -6.28
C ALA A 241 13.67 26.89 -7.35
N PRO A 242 13.86 26.61 -8.66
CA PRO A 242 12.90 27.07 -9.67
C PRO A 242 11.53 26.41 -9.54
N ILE A 243 11.45 25.14 -9.14
CA ILE A 243 10.17 24.45 -8.92
C ILE A 243 9.44 25.06 -7.72
N ALA A 244 10.13 25.31 -6.61
CA ALA A 244 9.54 25.93 -5.42
C ALA A 244 9.02 27.34 -5.74
N THR A 245 9.82 28.17 -6.41
CA THR A 245 9.40 29.52 -6.82
C THR A 245 8.23 29.49 -7.80
N TRP A 246 8.17 28.49 -8.69
CA TRP A 246 7.01 28.31 -9.58
C TRP A 246 5.75 27.92 -8.80
N MET A 247 5.87 27.01 -7.82
CA MET A 247 4.76 26.60 -6.96
C MET A 247 4.24 27.76 -6.10
N GLU A 248 5.13 28.54 -5.48
CA GLU A 248 4.77 29.73 -4.70
C GLU A 248 3.99 30.72 -5.57
N LYS A 249 4.50 31.05 -6.78
CA LYS A 249 3.79 31.91 -7.73
C LYS A 249 2.43 31.35 -8.15
N GLY A 250 2.33 30.02 -8.31
CA GLY A 250 1.07 29.35 -8.61
C GLY A 250 0.06 29.49 -7.48
N PHE A 251 0.51 29.37 -6.22
CA PHE A 251 -0.33 29.55 -5.04
C PHE A 251 -0.78 31.00 -4.85
N ASP A 252 0.12 31.96 -5.07
CA ASP A 252 -0.20 33.38 -5.02
C ASP A 252 -1.23 33.75 -6.10
N TRP A 253 -1.05 33.27 -7.33
CA TRP A 253 -2.01 33.49 -8.42
C TRP A 253 -3.37 32.86 -8.11
N LEU A 254 -3.39 31.61 -7.61
CA LEU A 254 -4.63 30.92 -7.25
C LEU A 254 -5.35 31.65 -6.11
N SER A 255 -4.61 32.19 -5.15
CA SER A 255 -5.19 32.91 -4.01
C SER A 255 -5.82 34.24 -4.44
N VAL A 256 -5.28 34.90 -5.48
CA VAL A 256 -5.83 36.17 -5.99
C VAL A 256 -6.97 35.94 -6.98
N GLU A 257 -6.76 35.11 -8.01
CA GLU A 257 -7.74 34.88 -9.07
C GLU A 257 -8.86 33.94 -8.63
N GLY A 258 -8.54 32.97 -7.76
CA GLY A 258 -9.48 32.01 -7.20
C GLY A 258 -10.30 32.55 -6.02
N ALA A 259 -9.92 33.69 -5.44
CA ALA A 259 -10.61 34.29 -4.29
C ALA A 259 -12.12 34.42 -4.54
N GLY A 260 -12.52 34.97 -5.70
CA GLY A 260 -13.93 35.14 -6.04
C GLY A 260 -14.71 33.82 -6.13
N VAL A 261 -14.06 32.73 -6.55
CA VAL A 261 -14.68 31.40 -6.60
C VAL A 261 -14.84 30.83 -5.19
N PHE A 262 -13.81 30.92 -4.35
CA PHE A 262 -13.88 30.47 -2.96
C PHE A 262 -14.90 31.26 -2.16
N ASP A 263 -14.92 32.58 -2.31
CA ASP A 263 -15.90 33.45 -1.67
C ASP A 263 -17.32 33.17 -2.18
N GLY A 264 -17.48 32.85 -3.47
CA GLY A 264 -18.75 32.43 -4.05
C GLY A 264 -19.27 31.12 -3.44
N VAL A 265 -18.40 30.13 -3.25
CA VAL A 265 -18.75 28.87 -2.59
C VAL A 265 -19.12 29.12 -1.13
N VAL A 266 -18.32 29.88 -0.39
CA VAL A 266 -18.60 30.22 1.01
C VAL A 266 -19.91 30.99 1.14
N SER A 267 -20.15 31.96 0.26
CA SER A 267 -21.38 32.76 0.23
C SER A 267 -22.60 31.88 -0.06
N THR A 268 -22.50 30.95 -1.00
CA THR A 268 -23.58 30.01 -1.31
C THR A 268 -23.90 29.10 -0.13
N ILE A 269 -22.86 28.55 0.52
CA ILE A 269 -23.05 27.70 1.71
C ILE A 269 -23.69 28.50 2.83
N LYS A 270 -23.23 29.73 3.08
CA LYS A 270 -23.84 30.63 4.07
C LYS A 270 -25.30 30.93 3.74
N ALA A 271 -25.61 31.28 2.50
CA ALA A 271 -27.00 31.55 2.09
C ALA A 271 -27.92 30.34 2.33
N VAL A 272 -27.43 29.13 2.08
CA VAL A 272 -28.18 27.90 2.39
C VAL A 272 -28.34 27.71 3.90
N LEU A 273 -27.26 27.90 4.67
CA LEU A 273 -27.28 27.75 6.12
C LEU A 273 -28.21 28.77 6.79
N ASP A 274 -28.10 30.05 6.41
CA ASP A 274 -28.94 31.15 6.88
C ASP A 274 -30.41 30.92 6.51
N GLY A 275 -30.66 30.36 5.32
CA GLY A 275 -32.00 29.96 4.90
C GLY A 275 -32.58 28.83 5.77
N LEU A 276 -31.79 27.80 6.06
CA LEU A 276 -32.20 26.72 6.96
C LEU A 276 -32.41 27.22 8.40
N GLU A 277 -31.53 28.09 8.89
CA GLU A 277 -31.67 28.73 10.21
C GLU A 277 -32.96 29.56 10.26
N THR A 278 -33.24 30.36 9.24
CA THR A 278 -34.47 31.17 9.17
C THR A 278 -35.72 30.29 9.22
N VAL A 279 -35.74 29.19 8.46
CA VAL A 279 -36.90 28.29 8.39
C VAL A 279 -37.08 27.47 9.66
N PHE A 280 -36.02 26.92 10.23
CA PHE A 280 -36.11 25.96 11.35
C PHE A 280 -35.92 26.57 12.74
N VAL A 281 -35.16 27.64 12.86
CA VAL A 281 -34.85 28.30 14.14
C VAL A 281 -35.59 29.63 14.25
N GLY A 282 -35.68 30.38 13.16
CA GLY A 282 -36.38 31.67 13.11
C GLY A 282 -37.90 31.58 13.21
N THR A 283 -38.49 30.43 12.86
CA THR A 283 -39.94 30.24 12.99
C THR A 283 -40.32 29.90 14.44
N PRO A 284 -41.46 30.41 14.95
CA PRO A 284 -41.88 30.13 16.32
C PRO A 284 -41.95 28.62 16.57
N TRP A 285 -41.37 28.18 17.69
CA TRP A 285 -41.26 26.76 18.05
C TRP A 285 -42.57 25.95 17.96
N PRO A 286 -43.79 26.49 18.25
CA PRO A 286 -45.02 25.70 18.11
C PRO A 286 -45.31 25.31 16.66
N VAL A 287 -44.91 26.17 15.72
CA VAL A 287 -45.10 25.95 14.28
C VAL A 287 -44.20 24.82 13.80
N VAL A 288 -42.91 24.85 14.18
CA VAL A 288 -41.94 23.80 13.82
C VAL A 288 -42.35 22.45 14.39
N MET A 289 -42.74 22.40 15.67
CA MET A 289 -43.21 21.17 16.30
C MET A 289 -44.41 20.58 15.57
N THR A 290 -45.39 21.42 15.22
CA THR A 290 -46.58 20.99 14.49
C THR A 290 -46.21 20.42 13.12
N VAL A 291 -45.34 21.10 12.38
CA VAL A 291 -44.87 20.63 11.07
C VAL A 291 -44.13 19.29 11.19
N VAL A 292 -43.24 19.13 12.17
CA VAL A 292 -42.50 17.88 12.40
C VAL A 292 -43.44 16.72 12.73
N VAL A 293 -44.45 16.94 13.58
CA VAL A 293 -45.44 15.91 13.93
C VAL A 293 -46.29 15.52 12.71
N VAL A 294 -46.72 16.50 11.90
CA VAL A 294 -47.51 16.25 10.68
C VAL A 294 -46.69 15.50 9.62
N VAL A 295 -45.41 15.84 9.46
CA VAL A 295 -44.50 15.14 8.54
C VAL A 295 -44.23 13.72 9.02
N ALA A 296 -43.98 13.51 10.32
CA ALA A 296 -43.82 12.18 10.90
C ALA A 296 -45.06 11.31 10.69
N TRP A 297 -46.26 11.89 10.84
CA TRP A 297 -47.51 11.20 10.54
C TRP A 297 -47.61 10.78 9.07
N ARG A 298 -47.27 11.69 8.15
CA ARG A 298 -47.39 11.45 6.71
C ARG A 298 -46.37 10.43 6.18
N LEU A 299 -45.15 10.41 6.74
CA LEU A 299 -44.08 9.53 6.26
C LEU A 299 -44.04 8.16 6.96
N ALA A 300 -44.32 8.12 8.25
CA ALA A 300 -44.13 6.91 9.08
C ALA A 300 -45.41 6.43 9.79
N GLY A 301 -46.53 7.12 9.55
CA GLY A 301 -47.85 6.75 10.06
C GLY A 301 -48.15 7.23 11.49
N PRO A 302 -49.38 6.99 11.96
CA PRO A 302 -49.91 7.57 13.20
C PRO A 302 -49.13 7.22 14.47
N ARG A 303 -48.63 5.98 14.56
CA ARG A 303 -47.92 5.48 15.74
C ARG A 303 -46.59 6.20 15.97
N VAL A 304 -45.89 6.50 14.89
CA VAL A 304 -44.60 7.21 14.97
C VAL A 304 -44.83 8.67 15.31
N ALA A 305 -45.85 9.31 14.73
CA ALA A 305 -46.20 10.70 15.02
C ALA A 305 -46.53 10.94 16.50
N THR A 306 -47.27 10.04 17.16
CA THR A 306 -47.57 10.17 18.59
C THR A 306 -46.31 10.07 19.44
N PHE A 307 -45.36 9.21 19.07
CA PHE A 307 -44.08 9.09 19.75
C PHE A 307 -43.22 10.36 19.54
N THR A 308 -43.15 10.86 18.30
CA THR A 308 -42.45 12.11 17.96
C THR A 308 -43.05 13.31 18.70
N ALA A 309 -44.38 13.42 18.79
CA ALA A 309 -45.06 14.49 19.52
C ALA A 309 -44.74 14.43 21.02
N ALA A 310 -44.76 13.24 21.63
CA ALA A 310 -44.40 13.05 23.04
C ALA A 310 -42.93 13.38 23.30
N ALA A 311 -42.01 12.99 22.40
CA ALA A 311 -40.60 13.31 22.49
C ALA A 311 -40.33 14.82 22.35
N LEU A 312 -41.00 15.50 21.42
CA LEU A 312 -40.89 16.95 21.26
C LEU A 312 -41.45 17.71 22.46
N ALA A 313 -42.57 17.26 23.02
CA ALA A 313 -43.14 17.84 24.23
C ALA A 313 -42.20 17.66 25.45
N TYR A 314 -41.58 16.48 25.59
CA TYR A 314 -40.56 16.24 26.60
C TYR A 314 -39.38 17.21 26.45
N LEU A 315 -38.82 17.33 25.23
CA LEU A 315 -37.71 18.25 24.95
C LEU A 315 -38.09 19.73 25.19
N GLY A 316 -39.29 20.15 24.81
CA GLY A 316 -39.72 21.54 25.02
C GLY A 316 -40.02 21.91 26.47
N LEU A 317 -40.35 20.94 27.33
CA LEU A 317 -40.67 21.16 28.74
C LEU A 317 -39.47 21.00 29.68
N LEU A 318 -38.46 20.20 29.28
CA LEU A 318 -37.35 19.80 30.16
C LEU A 318 -35.96 20.01 29.54
N GLY A 319 -35.87 20.30 28.25
CA GLY A 319 -34.62 20.44 27.49
C GLY A 319 -34.20 21.88 27.26
#